data_AF-A0A0F0H9V3-F1
#
_entry.id   AF-A0A0F0H9V3-F1
#
_cell.length_a   1.000
_cell.length_b   1.000
_cell.length_c   1.000
_cell.angle_alpha   90.00
_cell.angle_beta   90.00
_cell.angle_gamma   90.00
#
_symmetry.space_group_name_H-M   'P 1'
#
loop_
_entity.id
_entity.type
_entity.pdbx_description
1 polymer ?
#
loop_
_entity_poly.entity_id
_entity_poly.type
_entity_poly.pdbx_seq_one_letter_code
_entity_poly.pdbx_strand_id
1 'polypeptide(L)'
;MEARALDRLVAALAGAGIEDELAVRASGVFVRPLAHAPSCAAPVECWRPSGTVLVTGGTGALGAQVARCLARNGAEHLLLTSRLGPDAEGAAELREELTALGSR
;
A
#
# COMPACT_ATOMS: atom_id res chain seq x y z
N MET A 1 -23.28 2.96 -22.90
CA MET A 1 -22.12 3.86 -23.13
C MET A 1 -22.60 5.06 -23.94
N GLU A 2 -22.17 6.26 -23.58
CA GLU A 2 -22.52 7.50 -24.31
C GLU A 2 -21.76 7.55 -25.65
N ALA A 3 -22.43 7.96 -26.74
CA ALA A 3 -21.88 7.88 -28.10
C ALA A 3 -20.49 8.55 -28.25
N ARG A 4 -20.31 9.71 -27.61
CA ARG A 4 -19.02 10.44 -27.61
C ARG A 4 -17.89 9.69 -26.91
N ALA A 5 -18.20 8.88 -25.91
CA ALA A 5 -17.19 8.07 -25.23
C ALA A 5 -16.76 6.89 -26.13
N LEU A 6 -17.70 6.32 -26.90
CA LEU A 6 -17.40 5.27 -27.86
C LEU A 6 -16.51 5.79 -29.00
N ASP A 7 -16.80 6.97 -29.55
CA ASP A 7 -15.97 7.58 -30.60
C ASP A 7 -14.52 7.80 -30.13
N ARG A 8 -14.35 8.28 -28.90
CA ARG A 8 -13.03 8.48 -28.28
C ARG A 8 -12.30 7.16 -28.03
N LEU A 9 -13.02 6.12 -27.64
CA LEU A 9 -12.44 4.79 -27.46
C LEU A 9 -11.95 4.22 -28.80
N VAL A 10 -12.76 4.34 -29.86
CA VAL A 10 -12.38 3.90 -31.22
C VAL A 10 -11.15 4.66 -31.70
N ALA A 11 -11.12 5.98 -31.53
CA ALA A 11 -9.96 6.80 -31.91
C ALA A 11 -8.69 6.43 -31.12
N ALA A 12 -8.82 6.15 -29.83
CA ALA A 12 -7.70 5.70 -29.00
C ALA A 12 -7.13 4.35 -29.46
N LEU A 13 -8.00 3.38 -29.76
CA LEU A 13 -7.60 2.05 -30.26
C LEU A 13 -7.04 2.08 -31.68
N ALA A 14 -7.47 3.04 -32.51
CA ALA A 14 -6.99 3.21 -33.88
C ALA A 14 -5.56 3.76 -33.97
N GLY A 15 -4.85 3.93 -32.85
CA GLY A 15 -3.44 4.34 -32.81
C GLY A 15 -3.23 5.84 -32.99
N ALA A 16 -4.22 6.67 -32.60
CA ALA A 16 -4.08 8.12 -32.68
C ALA A 16 -3.05 8.72 -31.68
N GLY A 17 -2.34 7.88 -30.91
CA GLY A 17 -1.33 8.30 -29.94
C GLY A 17 -0.28 7.22 -29.66
N ILE A 18 0.75 7.58 -28.89
CA ILE A 18 1.89 6.71 -28.51
C ILE A 18 1.76 6.10 -27.11
N GLU A 19 0.60 6.27 -26.48
CA GLU A 19 0.39 6.02 -25.06
C GLU A 19 -0.42 4.73 -24.85
N ASP A 20 0.11 3.81 -24.05
CA ASP A 20 -0.49 2.49 -23.80
C ASP A 20 -1.43 2.47 -22.58
N GLU A 21 -1.43 3.53 -21.77
CA GLU A 21 -2.25 3.66 -20.56
C GLU A 21 -3.21 4.85 -20.67
N LEU A 22 -4.47 4.56 -21.01
CA LEU A 22 -5.49 5.56 -21.29
C LEU A 22 -6.74 5.38 -20.41
N ALA A 23 -7.34 6.49 -19.99
CA ALA A 23 -8.65 6.53 -19.36
C ALA A 23 -9.63 7.31 -20.25
N VAL A 24 -10.62 6.61 -20.81
CA VAL A 24 -11.71 7.23 -21.59
C VAL A 24 -12.86 7.58 -20.66
N ARG A 25 -13.31 8.84 -20.69
CA ARG A 25 -14.42 9.39 -19.90
C ARG A 25 -15.30 10.29 -20.76
N ALA A 26 -16.47 10.67 -20.25
CA ALA A 26 -17.33 11.66 -20.91
C ALA A 26 -16.63 13.03 -21.07
N SER A 27 -15.69 13.37 -20.17
CA SER A 27 -14.89 14.58 -20.21
C SER A 27 -13.74 14.56 -21.20
N GLY A 28 -13.29 13.39 -21.68
CA GLY A 28 -12.15 13.30 -22.60
C GLY A 28 -11.37 12.00 -22.48
N VAL A 29 -10.19 11.99 -23.09
CA VAL A 29 -9.19 10.92 -22.99
C VAL A 29 -8.02 11.43 -22.15
N PHE A 30 -7.63 10.66 -21.15
CA PHE A 30 -6.54 11.00 -20.23
C PHE A 30 -5.44 9.95 -20.32
N VAL A 31 -4.19 10.37 -20.12
CA VAL A 31 -3.00 9.51 -20.06
C VAL A 31 -2.58 9.31 -18.60
N ARG A 32 -1.79 8.26 -18.33
CA ARG A 32 -1.25 7.97 -16.97
C ARG A 32 0.26 8.19 -16.89
N PRO A 33 0.74 9.45 -16.87
CA PRO A 33 2.16 9.71 -16.65
C PRO A 33 2.52 9.46 -15.18
N LEU A 34 3.72 8.94 -14.94
CA LEU A 34 4.31 8.95 -13.61
C LEU A 34 4.97 10.32 -13.38
N ALA A 35 4.55 11.02 -12.33
CA ALA A 35 5.10 12.31 -11.95
C ALA A 35 5.69 12.25 -10.54
N HIS A 36 6.67 13.11 -10.25
CA HIS A 36 7.18 13.28 -8.90
C HIS A 36 6.10 13.86 -7.99
N ALA A 37 5.83 13.17 -6.89
CA ALA A 37 5.02 13.72 -5.81
C ALA A 37 5.86 14.78 -5.05
N PRO A 38 5.36 16.01 -4.87
CA PRO A 38 6.07 17.00 -4.07
C PRO A 38 6.19 16.51 -2.63
N SER A 39 7.35 16.70 -2.02
CA SER A 39 7.50 16.42 -0.59
C SER A 39 6.64 17.40 0.21
N CYS A 40 5.80 16.87 1.11
CA CYS A 40 5.15 17.72 2.10
C CYS A 40 6.19 18.15 3.14
N ALA A 41 6.51 19.44 3.20
CA ALA A 41 7.43 20.02 4.17
C ALA A 41 6.78 20.25 5.55
N ALA A 42 5.45 20.28 5.61
CA ALA A 42 4.73 20.41 6.88
C ALA A 42 4.77 19.09 7.65
N PRO A 43 4.96 19.11 8.98
CA PRO A 43 4.81 17.91 9.80
C PRO A 43 3.38 17.40 9.64
N VAL A 44 3.23 16.27 8.95
CA VAL A 44 2.01 15.48 9.01
C VAL A 44 1.91 14.95 10.43
N GLU A 45 0.74 15.11 11.05
CA GLU A 45 0.49 14.53 12.36
C GLU A 45 0.83 13.04 12.31
N CYS A 46 1.84 12.63 13.09
CA CYS A 46 2.29 11.25 13.08
C CYS A 46 1.15 10.36 13.58
N TRP A 47 0.60 9.55 12.67
CA TRP A 47 -0.45 8.60 13.01
C TRP A 47 0.01 7.69 14.16
N ARG A 48 -0.80 7.64 15.22
CA ARG A 48 -0.58 6.76 16.36
C ARG A 48 -1.58 5.60 16.30
N PRO A 49 -1.12 4.35 16.21
CA PRO A 49 -2.01 3.21 16.22
C PRO A 49 -2.71 3.09 17.58
N SER A 50 -4.00 2.76 17.54
CA SER A 50 -4.79 2.42 18.73
C SER A 50 -5.42 1.03 18.57
N GLY A 51 -5.47 0.24 19.64
CA GLY A 51 -6.01 -1.10 19.59
C GLY A 51 -5.10 -2.08 18.83
N THR A 52 -5.70 -2.97 18.04
CA THR A 52 -4.97 -4.03 17.30
C THR A 52 -4.70 -3.62 15.87
N VAL A 53 -3.42 -3.68 15.48
CA VAL A 53 -2.99 -3.49 14.09
C VAL A 53 -2.75 -4.85 13.44
N LEU A 54 -3.46 -5.12 12.33
CA LEU A 54 -3.30 -6.31 11.51
C LEU A 54 -2.23 -6.09 10.45
N VAL A 55 -1.23 -6.98 10.39
CA VAL A 55 -0.22 -7.00 9.32
C VAL A 55 -0.31 -8.32 8.56
N THR A 56 -0.81 -8.26 7.33
CA THR A 56 -0.83 -9.42 6.41
C THR A 56 0.53 -9.64 5.78
N GLY A 57 0.95 -10.90 5.64
CA GLY A 57 2.36 -11.20 5.37
C GLY A 57 3.27 -10.72 6.49
N GLY A 58 2.75 -10.63 7.73
CA GLY A 58 3.41 -9.99 8.86
C GLY A 58 4.72 -10.66 9.29
N THR A 59 4.89 -11.94 8.98
CA THR A 59 6.15 -12.68 9.21
C THR A 59 7.09 -12.69 7.99
N GLY A 60 6.74 -12.02 6.90
CA GLY A 60 7.60 -11.84 5.74
C GLY A 60 8.54 -10.63 5.89
N ALA A 61 9.54 -10.50 5.00
CA ALA A 61 10.60 -9.49 5.12
C ALA A 61 10.09 -8.05 5.35
N LEU A 62 9.15 -7.58 4.52
CA LEU A 62 8.57 -6.24 4.67
C LEU A 62 7.57 -6.15 5.83
N GLY A 63 6.75 -7.18 6.03
CA GLY A 63 5.77 -7.23 7.12
C GLY A 63 6.43 -7.13 8.49
N ALA A 64 7.56 -7.83 8.69
CA ALA A 64 8.36 -7.77 9.90
C ALA A 64 8.90 -6.36 10.16
N GLN A 65 9.40 -5.69 9.11
CA GLN A 65 9.89 -4.31 9.26
C GLN A 65 8.78 -3.32 9.58
N VAL A 66 7.60 -3.49 8.96
CA VAL A 66 6.41 -2.71 9.29
C VAL A 66 5.99 -2.96 10.73
N ALA A 67 5.94 -4.22 11.19
CA ALA A 67 5.60 -4.58 12.57
C ALA A 67 6.56 -3.91 13.58
N ARG A 68 7.87 -3.94 13.31
CA ARG A 68 8.87 -3.25 14.15
C ARG A 68 8.66 -1.73 14.16
N CYS A 69 8.32 -1.14 13.02
CA CYS A 69 8.00 0.28 12.94
C CYS A 69 6.77 0.61 13.79
N LEU A 70 5.71 -0.19 13.67
CA LEU A 70 4.47 -0.02 14.44
C LEU A 70 4.71 -0.16 15.95
N ALA A 71 5.47 -1.16 16.38
CA ALA A 71 5.82 -1.35 17.79
C ALA A 71 6.56 -0.12 18.35
N ARG A 72 7.57 0.39 17.64
CA ARG A 72 8.28 1.63 18.02
C ARG A 72 7.39 2.87 18.04
N ASN A 73 6.30 2.89 17.27
CA ASN A 73 5.31 3.97 17.25
C ASN A 73 4.17 3.77 18.25
N GLY A 74 4.26 2.77 19.14
CA GLY A 74 3.31 2.55 20.23
C GLY A 74 2.16 1.61 19.91
N ALA A 75 2.28 0.75 18.91
CA ALA A 75 1.28 -0.29 18.69
C ALA A 75 1.29 -1.30 19.86
N GLU A 76 0.20 -1.32 20.63
CA GLU A 76 0.07 -2.22 21.78
C GLU A 76 -0.19 -3.67 21.37
N HIS A 77 -0.95 -3.89 20.29
CA HIS A 77 -1.36 -5.22 19.85
C HIS A 77 -1.10 -5.41 18.35
N LEU A 78 -0.29 -6.41 17.99
CA LEU A 78 0.07 -6.72 16.61
C LEU A 78 -0.45 -8.10 16.21
N LEU A 79 -1.43 -8.13 15.31
CA LEU A 79 -1.90 -9.36 14.71
C LEU A 79 -1.12 -9.62 13.42
N LEU A 80 -0.11 -10.48 13.49
CA LEU A 80 0.68 -10.87 12.32
C LEU A 80 0.06 -12.11 11.66
N THR A 81 -0.39 -11.97 10.42
CA THR A 81 -0.97 -13.09 9.67
C THR A 81 -0.10 -13.42 8.47
N SER A 82 0.10 -14.70 8.22
CA SER A 82 0.74 -15.21 7.00
C SER A 82 0.33 -16.67 6.82
N ARG A 83 0.60 -17.24 5.63
CA ARG A 83 0.28 -18.64 5.34
C ARG A 83 1.06 -19.63 6.22
N LEU A 84 2.30 -19.29 6.56
CA LEU A 84 3.15 -20.10 7.43
C LEU A 84 2.94 -19.76 8.91
N GLY A 85 2.43 -18.56 9.22
CA GLY A 85 2.13 -18.15 10.59
C GLY A 85 3.34 -18.28 11.51
N PRO A 86 3.18 -18.90 12.70
CA PRO A 86 4.28 -19.18 13.63
C PRO A 86 5.39 -20.08 13.07
N ASP A 87 5.12 -20.86 12.02
CA ASP A 87 6.09 -21.77 11.40
C ASP A 87 6.95 -21.05 10.34
N ALA A 88 6.75 -19.75 10.13
CA ALA A 88 7.62 -18.97 9.26
C ALA A 88 9.01 -18.84 9.88
N GLU A 89 10.04 -18.91 9.04
CA GLU A 89 11.42 -18.63 9.44
C GLU A 89 11.53 -17.25 10.11
N GLY A 90 12.10 -17.19 11.30
CA GLY A 90 12.25 -15.94 12.06
C GLY A 90 11.01 -15.46 12.82
N ALA A 91 9.88 -16.21 12.79
CA ALA A 91 8.64 -15.75 13.42
C ALA A 91 8.71 -15.73 14.96
N ALA A 92 9.43 -16.67 15.57
CA ALA A 92 9.61 -16.72 17.02
C ALA A 92 10.47 -15.55 17.49
N GLU A 93 11.58 -15.30 16.81
CA GLU A 93 12.50 -14.20 17.06
C GLU A 93 11.79 -12.85 16.86
N LEU A 94 11.01 -12.71 15.78
CA LEU A 94 10.21 -11.51 15.54
C LEU A 94 9.21 -11.25 16.67
N ARG A 95 8.52 -12.29 17.15
CA ARG A 95 7.58 -12.15 18.29
C ARG A 95 8.30 -11.67 19.53
N GLU A 96 9.47 -12.24 19.85
CA GLU A 96 10.27 -11.84 21.01
C GLU A 96 10.74 -10.39 20.90
N GLU A 97 11.22 -9.96 19.73
CA GLU A 97 11.60 -8.57 19.46
C GLU A 97 10.43 -7.60 19.66
N LEU A 98 9.26 -7.92 19.11
CA LEU A 98 8.08 -7.06 19.24
C LEU A 98 7.57 -7.02 20.68
N THR A 99 7.67 -8.13 21.41
CA THR A 99 7.36 -8.19 22.84
C THR A 99 8.31 -7.31 23.66
N ALA A 100 9.61 -7.34 23.35
CA ALA A 100 10.60 -6.47 23.99
C ALA A 100 10.36 -4.98 23.71
N LEU A 101 9.71 -4.64 22.58
CA LEU A 101 9.29 -3.29 22.23
C LEU A 101 7.95 -2.86 22.89
N GLY A 102 7.30 -3.73 23.65
CA GLY A 102 6.05 -3.43 24.37
C GLY A 102 4.77 -3.80 23.62
N SER A 103 4.87 -4.44 22.46
CA SER A 103 3.73 -5.01 21.74
C SER A 103 3.43 -6.43 22.22
N ARG A 104 2.23 -6.94 21.94
CA ARG A 104 1.88 -8.37 22.10
C ARG A 104 1.17 -8.93 20.88
#